data_AF-A0A948MHM5-F1
#
_entry.id   AF-A0A948MHM5-F1
#
_cell.length_a   1.000
_cell.length_b   1.000
_cell.length_c   1.000
_cell.angle_alpha   90.00
_cell.angle_beta   90.00
_cell.angle_gamma   90.00
#
_symmetry.space_group_name_H-M   'P 1'
#
loop_
_entity.id
_entity.type
_entity.pdbx_description
1 polymer ?
#
loop_
_entity_poly.entity_id
_entity_poly.type
_entity_poly.pdbx_seq_one_letter_code
_entity_poly.pdbx_strand_id
1 'polypeptide(L)'
;MPDAISETKPIVWTIASSDSGGGAGIQADLHTFNALGCHGCSVIAAVTAQNSTEVVGYETISPALFITQLNCLIQDMPPAAVKIGLIPDAELLTQLANWLAQYKAQHQFVVIADPVLSSSTGYNFVRQSTLQIWRQQLLPLVDLLTPNIHELALLSNLSQQNNDAQAQQLLQLGCQAVLVKGGHSTEANTVTDQFIAVNSRFRLKQPRLSTTHNHGTGCVLSSAITAACAHGYALADSAIIGRAYLQQALSFSYATGKGAGSLQPHGWPVSPDFFPQLQHNDAAIDDNFCFAGITAPLGFYPVIDSVQWLKRLLPFEPDVIQLRIKQGTAEDIEQQIAEAILLSRDYKLRLFINDHWQLAIKYGAYGVHLGQEDLTTADLAAIASAGLRLGISTHSYTELLRARQIRPSYIALGHIFATQTKQMPSQPQGIARLKRYAALCSDVATVAIGGINAERIDAVLACGVSGVAVVSAITAQQQPEQAFSQLKQRVDQHYAHQI
;
A
#
# COMPACT_ATOMS: atom_id res chain seq x y z
N MET A 1 21.06 -1.70 10.50
CA MET A 1 20.49 -1.95 11.85
C MET A 1 19.06 -2.43 11.70
N PRO A 2 18.61 -3.45 12.46
CA PRO A 2 17.20 -3.76 12.53
C PRO A 2 16.45 -2.50 12.97
N ASP A 3 15.30 -2.23 12.36
CA ASP A 3 14.44 -1.09 12.69
C ASP A 3 14.30 -1.00 14.21
N ALA A 4 14.44 0.19 14.78
CA ALA A 4 14.27 0.40 16.22
C ALA A 4 13.00 -0.31 16.68
N ILE A 5 13.16 -1.25 17.61
CA ILE A 5 12.09 -2.11 18.10
C ILE A 5 11.00 -1.18 18.63
N SER A 6 9.87 -1.09 17.92
CA SER A 6 8.65 -0.54 18.49
C SER A 6 8.37 -1.36 19.76
N GLU A 7 8.32 -0.71 20.92
CA GLU A 7 8.10 -1.38 22.21
C GLU A 7 6.79 -2.19 22.21
N THR A 8 5.87 -1.90 21.27
CA THR A 8 4.62 -2.65 21.08
C THR A 8 4.41 -3.06 19.62
N LYS A 9 4.00 -4.31 19.41
CA LYS A 9 3.53 -4.83 18.11
C LYS A 9 2.00 -4.71 18.04
N PRO A 10 1.40 -4.38 16.87
CA PRO A 10 -0.05 -4.44 16.73
C PRO A 10 -0.57 -5.85 17.02
N ILE A 11 -1.62 -5.95 17.84
CA ILE A 11 -2.32 -7.21 18.10
C ILE A 11 -3.25 -7.51 16.92
N VAL A 12 -3.17 -8.72 16.36
CA VAL A 12 -4.00 -9.16 15.24
C VAL A 12 -4.62 -10.50 15.57
N TRP A 13 -5.93 -10.63 15.38
CA TRP A 13 -6.61 -11.89 15.62
C TRP A 13 -6.84 -12.65 14.31
N THR A 14 -6.64 -13.96 14.34
CA THR A 14 -7.27 -14.88 13.38
C THR A 14 -8.40 -15.62 14.04
N ILE A 15 -9.55 -15.68 13.39
CA ILE A 15 -10.72 -16.47 13.79
C ILE A 15 -10.94 -17.49 12.67
N ALA A 16 -10.38 -18.69 12.85
CA ALA A 16 -10.32 -19.70 11.81
C ALA A 16 -10.13 -21.12 12.38
N SER A 17 -10.15 -22.10 11.49
CA SER A 17 -9.85 -23.50 11.83
C SER A 17 -8.34 -23.78 11.80
N SER A 18 -7.90 -24.72 12.63
CA SER A 18 -6.53 -25.23 12.69
C SER A 18 -6.27 -26.25 11.58
N ASP A 19 -5.20 -26.06 10.81
CA ASP A 19 -4.66 -27.03 9.85
C ASP A 19 -3.53 -27.84 10.50
N SER A 20 -3.74 -29.14 10.73
CA SER A 20 -2.71 -30.01 11.30
C SER A 20 -1.44 -30.13 10.44
N GLY A 21 -1.54 -29.86 9.12
CA GLY A 21 -0.40 -29.84 8.21
C GLY A 21 0.42 -28.54 8.28
N GLY A 22 -0.09 -27.49 8.95
CA GLY A 22 0.62 -26.24 9.21
C GLY A 22 0.80 -25.30 8.02
N GLY A 23 0.23 -25.61 6.86
CA GLY A 23 0.38 -24.81 5.63
C GLY A 23 -0.75 -23.82 5.38
N ALA A 24 -1.90 -23.99 6.02
CA ALA A 24 -3.05 -23.08 5.96
C ALA A 24 -3.60 -22.79 7.38
N GLY A 25 -4.85 -22.36 7.46
CA GLY A 25 -5.54 -22.14 8.74
C GLY A 25 -4.85 -21.13 9.65
N ILE A 26 -5.08 -21.27 10.96
CA ILE A 26 -4.46 -20.39 11.96
C ILE A 26 -2.93 -20.43 11.92
N GLN A 27 -2.32 -21.54 11.50
CA GLN A 27 -0.85 -21.68 11.42
C GLN A 27 -0.27 -20.73 10.38
N ALA A 28 -0.80 -20.72 9.15
CA ALA A 28 -0.38 -19.79 8.12
C ALA A 28 -0.64 -18.33 8.52
N ASP A 29 -1.76 -18.09 9.21
CA ASP A 29 -2.13 -16.76 9.68
C ASP A 29 -1.11 -16.22 10.71
N LEU A 30 -0.83 -16.99 11.76
CA LEU A 30 0.10 -16.61 12.82
C LEU A 30 1.55 -16.46 12.31
N HIS A 31 1.99 -17.34 11.40
CA HIS A 31 3.28 -17.20 10.74
C HIS A 31 3.38 -15.88 9.95
N THR A 32 2.33 -15.55 9.20
CA THR A 32 2.27 -14.31 8.41
C THR A 32 2.25 -13.07 9.30
N PHE A 33 1.44 -13.07 10.37
CA PHE A 33 1.39 -11.97 11.33
C PHE A 33 2.74 -11.72 11.98
N ASN A 34 3.42 -12.78 12.46
CA ASN A 34 4.73 -12.64 13.08
C ASN A 34 5.77 -12.10 12.09
N ALA A 35 5.77 -12.59 10.85
CA ALA A 35 6.73 -12.19 9.83
C ALA A 35 6.56 -10.72 9.39
N LEU A 36 5.34 -10.18 9.48
CA LEU A 36 5.02 -8.76 9.24
C LEU A 36 5.08 -7.89 10.50
N GLY A 37 5.58 -8.42 11.62
CA GLY A 37 5.82 -7.66 12.85
C GLY A 37 4.58 -7.39 13.69
N CYS A 38 3.53 -8.19 13.55
CA CYS A 38 2.36 -8.20 14.43
C CYS A 38 2.51 -9.24 15.55
N HIS A 39 1.75 -9.08 16.62
CA HIS A 39 1.50 -10.16 17.59
C HIS A 39 0.18 -10.84 17.21
N GLY A 40 0.24 -12.12 16.84
CA GLY A 40 -0.92 -12.89 16.42
C GLY A 40 -1.60 -13.59 17.60
N CYS A 41 -2.92 -13.38 17.75
CA CYS A 41 -3.78 -14.19 18.61
C CYS A 41 -4.71 -15.05 17.75
N SER A 42 -5.17 -16.19 18.25
CA SER A 42 -6.06 -17.09 17.52
C SER A 42 -7.30 -17.44 18.33
N VAL A 43 -8.46 -17.40 17.67
CA VAL A 43 -9.71 -17.99 18.12
C VAL A 43 -9.99 -19.18 17.22
N ILE A 44 -9.93 -20.38 17.78
CA ILE A 44 -10.03 -21.63 17.02
C ILE A 44 -11.51 -21.99 16.85
N ALA A 45 -11.94 -22.15 15.59
CA ALA A 45 -13.30 -22.56 15.23
C ALA A 45 -13.44 -24.09 15.10
N ALA A 46 -12.44 -24.75 14.53
CA ALA A 46 -12.39 -26.19 14.38
C ALA A 46 -10.93 -26.67 14.31
N VAL A 47 -10.71 -27.96 14.53
CA VAL A 47 -9.44 -28.64 14.28
C VAL A 47 -9.64 -29.59 13.11
N THR A 48 -8.85 -29.44 12.05
CA THR A 48 -8.88 -30.37 10.91
C THR A 48 -7.80 -31.44 11.07
N ALA A 49 -8.15 -32.67 10.71
CA ALA A 49 -7.18 -33.72 10.42
C ALA A 49 -6.86 -33.64 8.92
N GLN A 50 -5.83 -32.88 8.59
CA GLN A 50 -5.45 -32.53 7.22
C GLN A 50 -3.93 -32.66 7.01
N ASN A 51 -3.55 -32.98 5.78
CA ASN A 51 -2.15 -33.00 5.33
C ASN A 51 -2.05 -32.40 3.91
N SER A 52 -0.87 -32.49 3.28
CA SER A 52 -0.62 -31.92 1.95
C SER A 52 -1.47 -32.52 0.82
N THR A 53 -2.09 -33.68 1.03
CA THR A 53 -2.84 -34.43 -0.01
C THR A 53 -4.34 -34.45 0.21
N GLU A 54 -4.83 -34.32 1.45
CA GLU A 54 -6.26 -34.43 1.73
C GLU A 54 -6.67 -33.80 3.08
N VAL A 55 -7.98 -33.60 3.22
CA VAL A 55 -8.67 -33.38 4.51
C VAL A 55 -9.44 -34.66 4.85
N VAL A 56 -9.07 -35.32 5.93
CA VAL A 56 -9.71 -36.57 6.39
C VAL A 56 -10.99 -36.26 7.17
N GLY A 57 -10.99 -35.18 7.96
CA GLY A 57 -12.13 -34.77 8.76
C GLY A 57 -11.82 -33.53 9.59
N TYR A 58 -12.82 -33.08 10.35
CA TYR A 58 -12.67 -31.97 11.30
C TYR A 58 -13.63 -32.13 12.48
N GLU A 59 -13.25 -31.54 13.61
CA GLU A 59 -14.13 -31.36 14.76
C GLU A 59 -14.26 -29.87 15.10
N THR A 60 -15.48 -29.42 15.35
CA THR A 60 -15.77 -28.03 15.71
C THR A 60 -15.59 -27.81 17.20
N ILE A 61 -15.06 -26.65 17.56
CA ILE A 61 -15.00 -26.24 18.96
C ILE A 61 -16.42 -25.97 19.46
N SER A 62 -16.69 -26.27 20.73
CA SER A 62 -18.01 -26.01 21.31
C SER A 62 -18.33 -24.51 21.26
N PRO A 63 -19.60 -24.12 21.01
CA PRO A 63 -19.95 -22.71 20.92
C PRO A 63 -19.63 -21.91 22.20
N ALA A 64 -19.80 -22.54 23.37
CA ALA A 64 -19.42 -21.94 24.65
C ALA A 64 -17.91 -21.62 24.73
N LEU A 65 -17.05 -22.54 24.30
CA LEU A 65 -15.60 -22.30 24.29
C LEU A 65 -15.19 -21.30 23.21
N PHE A 66 -15.86 -21.28 22.06
CA PHE A 66 -15.63 -20.30 21.00
C PHE A 66 -15.84 -18.86 21.50
N ILE A 67 -16.96 -18.58 22.16
CA ILE A 67 -17.22 -17.28 22.79
C ILE A 67 -16.25 -17.01 23.95
N THR A 68 -15.91 -18.02 24.74
CA THR A 68 -14.95 -17.85 25.84
C THR A 68 -13.57 -17.41 25.35
N GLN A 69 -13.10 -17.92 24.21
CA GLN A 69 -11.86 -17.46 23.58
C GLN A 69 -11.93 -15.97 23.19
N LEU A 70 -13.01 -15.55 22.51
CA LEU A 70 -13.23 -14.14 22.13
C LEU A 70 -13.22 -13.22 23.35
N ASN A 71 -13.97 -13.59 24.39
CA ASN A 71 -14.09 -12.81 25.62
C ASN A 71 -12.79 -12.81 26.44
N CYS A 72 -12.00 -13.88 26.38
CA CYS A 72 -10.69 -13.92 27.04
C CYS A 72 -9.72 -12.96 26.35
N LEU A 73 -9.62 -13.01 25.02
CA LEU A 73 -8.69 -12.14 24.29
C LEU A 73 -9.08 -10.67 24.42
N ILE A 74 -10.37 -10.32 24.44
CA ILE A 74 -10.76 -8.90 24.50
C ILE A 74 -10.41 -8.21 25.82
N GLN A 75 -10.22 -8.97 26.89
CA GLN A 75 -9.88 -8.41 28.21
C GLN A 75 -8.44 -7.89 28.29
N ASP A 76 -7.52 -8.45 27.50
CA ASP A 76 -6.08 -8.18 27.63
C ASP A 76 -5.39 -7.87 26.28
N MET A 77 -5.89 -8.44 25.20
CA MET A 77 -5.28 -8.38 23.87
C MET A 77 -6.29 -7.92 22.80
N PRO A 78 -6.91 -6.73 22.92
CA PRO A 78 -7.88 -6.25 21.93
C PRO A 78 -7.25 -6.12 20.53
N PRO A 79 -7.95 -6.49 19.45
CA PRO A 79 -7.37 -6.54 18.12
C PRO A 79 -7.29 -5.15 17.47
N ALA A 80 -6.16 -4.83 16.85
CA ALA A 80 -6.07 -3.76 15.86
C ALA A 80 -6.74 -4.15 14.53
N ALA A 81 -6.71 -5.45 14.20
CA ALA A 81 -7.40 -6.03 13.05
C ALA A 81 -7.75 -7.51 13.30
N VAL A 82 -8.79 -7.99 12.61
CA VAL A 82 -9.29 -9.36 12.67
C VAL A 82 -9.28 -9.97 11.27
N LYS A 83 -8.76 -11.18 11.15
CA LYS A 83 -8.91 -12.05 9.99
C LYS A 83 -9.92 -13.15 10.30
N ILE A 84 -10.90 -13.33 9.43
CA ILE A 84 -11.84 -14.47 9.46
C ILE A 84 -11.40 -15.45 8.37
N GLY A 85 -11.25 -16.73 8.73
CA GLY A 85 -10.98 -17.82 7.79
C GLY A 85 -12.08 -18.87 7.80
N LEU A 86 -11.69 -20.14 7.62
CA LEU A 86 -12.62 -21.26 7.64
C LEU A 86 -13.33 -21.39 8.99
N ILE A 87 -14.67 -21.26 8.99
CA ILE A 87 -15.57 -21.59 10.08
C ILE A 87 -16.68 -22.48 9.50
N PRO A 88 -16.59 -23.82 9.65
CA PRO A 88 -17.47 -24.75 8.94
C PRO A 88 -18.85 -24.93 9.59
N ASP A 89 -19.11 -24.26 10.73
CA ASP A 89 -20.31 -24.41 11.54
C ASP A 89 -21.20 -23.16 11.52
N ALA A 90 -22.51 -23.37 11.32
CA ALA A 90 -23.49 -22.31 11.21
C ALA A 90 -23.77 -21.61 12.56
N GLU A 91 -23.72 -22.35 13.67
CA GLU A 91 -23.92 -21.78 14.99
C GLU A 91 -22.74 -20.87 15.35
N LEU A 92 -21.50 -21.32 15.11
CA LEU A 92 -20.31 -20.51 15.33
C LEU A 92 -20.27 -19.25 14.46
N LEU A 93 -20.66 -19.34 13.18
CA LEU A 93 -20.76 -18.17 12.29
C LEU A 93 -21.78 -17.15 12.83
N THR A 94 -22.94 -17.61 13.31
CA THR A 94 -23.97 -16.75 13.89
C THR A 94 -23.47 -16.08 15.17
N GLN A 95 -22.80 -16.83 16.04
CA GLN A 95 -22.22 -16.30 17.27
C GLN A 95 -21.12 -15.27 16.99
N LEU A 96 -20.26 -15.53 16.00
CA LEU A 96 -19.27 -14.57 15.55
C LEU A 96 -19.91 -13.29 15.02
N ALA A 97 -20.94 -13.40 14.18
CA ALA A 97 -21.63 -12.24 13.63
C ALA A 97 -22.25 -11.36 14.74
N ASN A 98 -22.92 -11.99 15.71
CA ASN A 98 -23.50 -11.29 16.86
C ASN A 98 -22.41 -10.59 17.70
N TRP A 99 -21.31 -11.29 17.98
CA TRP A 99 -20.20 -10.72 18.74
C TRP A 99 -19.54 -9.55 18.00
N LEU A 100 -19.26 -9.70 16.70
CA LEU A 100 -18.68 -8.65 15.87
C LEU A 100 -19.58 -7.42 15.79
N ALA A 101 -20.90 -7.61 15.61
CA ALA A 101 -21.86 -6.52 15.57
C ALA A 101 -21.87 -5.73 16.88
N GLN A 102 -21.87 -6.42 18.02
CA GLN A 102 -21.83 -5.79 19.34
C GLN A 102 -20.51 -5.04 19.56
N TYR A 103 -19.38 -5.66 19.24
CA TYR A 103 -18.06 -5.09 19.50
C TYR A 103 -17.74 -3.92 18.54
N LYS A 104 -18.03 -4.05 17.23
CA LYS A 104 -17.85 -2.96 16.25
C LYS A 104 -18.75 -1.75 16.50
N ALA A 105 -19.88 -1.91 17.20
CA ALA A 105 -20.73 -0.78 17.59
C ALA A 105 -20.03 0.18 18.57
N GLN A 106 -19.01 -0.28 19.29
CA GLN A 106 -18.30 0.49 20.32
C GLN A 106 -16.83 0.72 19.98
N HIS A 107 -16.27 -0.04 19.03
CA HIS A 107 -14.84 -0.04 18.73
C HIS A 107 -14.57 -0.02 17.22
N GLN A 108 -13.54 0.70 16.81
CA GLN A 108 -13.09 0.75 15.42
C GLN A 108 -11.91 -0.21 15.21
N PHE A 109 -12.13 -1.23 14.39
CA PHE A 109 -11.09 -2.16 13.93
C PHE A 109 -11.51 -2.79 12.59
N VAL A 110 -10.52 -3.23 11.83
CA VAL A 110 -10.73 -3.79 10.49
C VAL A 110 -10.97 -5.30 10.56
N VAL A 111 -11.94 -5.79 9.79
CA VAL A 111 -12.27 -7.20 9.61
C VAL A 111 -12.03 -7.58 8.15
N ILE A 112 -11.05 -8.45 7.92
CA ILE A 112 -10.75 -9.06 6.62
C ILE A 112 -11.29 -10.49 6.64
N ALA A 113 -12.06 -10.87 5.63
CA ALA A 113 -12.63 -12.21 5.54
C ALA A 113 -12.13 -12.95 4.30
N ASP A 114 -11.52 -14.11 4.52
CA ASP A 114 -11.34 -15.16 3.51
C ASP A 114 -12.46 -16.17 3.72
N PRO A 115 -13.46 -16.25 2.82
CA PRO A 115 -14.68 -17.01 3.09
C PRO A 115 -14.46 -18.52 3.16
N VAL A 116 -13.37 -19.04 2.57
CA VAL A 116 -12.94 -20.45 2.53
C VAL A 116 -14.12 -21.42 2.48
N LEU A 117 -14.77 -21.50 1.32
CA LEU A 117 -15.94 -22.34 1.14
C LEU A 117 -15.59 -23.79 0.79
N SER A 118 -14.38 -24.03 0.28
CA SER A 118 -13.81 -25.34 0.01
C SER A 118 -12.31 -25.38 0.29
N SER A 119 -11.76 -26.57 0.47
CA SER A 119 -10.32 -26.77 0.56
C SER A 119 -9.66 -26.86 -0.82
N SER A 120 -8.36 -26.56 -0.88
CA SER A 120 -7.51 -26.78 -2.06
C SER A 120 -7.46 -28.25 -2.50
N THR A 121 -7.71 -29.19 -1.59
CA THR A 121 -7.75 -30.64 -1.85
C THR A 121 -9.16 -31.15 -2.18
N GLY A 122 -10.15 -30.26 -2.34
CA GLY A 122 -11.49 -30.59 -2.84
C GLY A 122 -12.56 -30.92 -1.79
N TYR A 123 -12.23 -30.91 -0.49
CA TYR A 123 -13.21 -31.02 0.58
C TYR A 123 -14.17 -29.81 0.57
N ASN A 124 -15.48 -30.06 0.52
CA ASN A 124 -16.51 -29.03 0.46
C ASN A 124 -17.06 -28.74 1.86
N PHE A 125 -16.93 -27.49 2.33
CA PHE A 125 -17.46 -27.05 3.62
C PHE A 125 -18.82 -26.34 3.48
N VAL A 126 -19.29 -26.11 2.26
CA VAL A 126 -20.50 -25.33 1.99
C VAL A 126 -21.75 -26.04 2.49
N ARG A 127 -22.58 -25.31 3.24
CA ARG A 127 -23.98 -25.64 3.51
C ARG A 127 -24.83 -24.42 3.16
N GLN A 128 -26.09 -24.61 2.77
CA GLN A 128 -26.98 -23.49 2.45
C GLN A 128 -27.17 -22.54 3.65
N SER A 129 -27.21 -23.10 4.86
CA SER A 129 -27.28 -22.33 6.10
C SER A 129 -26.07 -21.40 6.29
N THR A 130 -24.85 -21.86 6.01
CA THR A 130 -23.65 -21.02 6.17
C THR A 130 -23.62 -19.90 5.13
N LEU A 131 -24.00 -20.17 3.87
CA LEU A 131 -24.11 -19.12 2.84
C LEU A 131 -25.13 -18.04 3.22
N GLN A 132 -26.27 -18.42 3.80
CA GLN A 132 -27.28 -17.47 4.25
C GLN A 132 -26.74 -16.56 5.37
N ILE A 133 -26.05 -17.14 6.36
CA ILE A 133 -25.44 -16.37 7.47
C ILE A 133 -24.36 -15.42 6.94
N TRP A 134 -23.51 -15.89 6.02
CA TRP A 134 -22.53 -15.03 5.36
C TRP A 134 -23.19 -13.80 4.76
N ARG A 135 -24.22 -14.00 3.92
CA ARG A 135 -24.89 -12.90 3.22
C ARG A 135 -25.64 -11.94 4.15
N GLN A 136 -26.35 -12.47 5.15
CA GLN A 136 -27.30 -11.69 5.94
C GLN A 136 -26.69 -11.08 7.20
N GLN A 137 -25.65 -11.71 7.76
CA GLN A 137 -25.12 -11.36 9.09
C GLN A 137 -23.63 -10.96 9.05
N LEU A 138 -22.79 -11.65 8.28
CA LEU A 138 -21.35 -11.38 8.28
C LEU A 138 -20.90 -10.31 7.27
N LEU A 139 -21.38 -10.34 6.02
CA LEU A 139 -20.96 -9.36 5.01
C LEU A 139 -21.11 -7.90 5.48
N PRO A 140 -22.18 -7.49 6.19
CA PRO A 140 -22.29 -6.13 6.75
C PRO A 140 -21.20 -5.72 7.73
N LEU A 141 -20.46 -6.69 8.29
CA LEU A 141 -19.43 -6.50 9.32
C LEU A 141 -18.01 -6.62 8.75
N VAL A 142 -17.88 -6.97 7.46
CA VAL A 142 -16.61 -7.22 6.77
C VAL A 142 -16.17 -5.98 6.01
N ASP A 143 -14.98 -5.48 6.35
CA ASP A 143 -14.35 -4.34 5.67
C ASP A 143 -13.74 -4.75 4.32
N LEU A 144 -13.18 -5.96 4.22
CA LEU A 144 -12.71 -6.52 2.95
C LEU A 144 -12.92 -8.03 2.86
N LEU A 145 -13.69 -8.46 1.87
CA LEU A 145 -13.84 -9.86 1.51
C LEU A 145 -12.82 -10.25 0.43
N THR A 146 -12.22 -11.44 0.52
CA THR A 146 -11.19 -11.91 -0.41
C THR A 146 -11.61 -13.19 -1.16
N PRO A 147 -12.75 -13.23 -1.87
CA PRO A 147 -13.25 -14.46 -2.46
C PRO A 147 -12.46 -14.85 -3.72
N ASN A 148 -12.33 -16.14 -4.00
CA ASN A 148 -12.00 -16.61 -5.35
C ASN A 148 -13.25 -16.53 -6.25
N ILE A 149 -13.10 -16.80 -7.56
CA ILE A 149 -14.21 -16.69 -8.54
C ILE A 149 -15.39 -17.62 -8.19
N HIS A 150 -15.11 -18.84 -7.71
CA HIS A 150 -16.17 -19.77 -7.30
C HIS A 150 -16.89 -19.30 -6.03
N GLU A 151 -16.14 -18.83 -5.04
CA GLU A 151 -16.67 -18.26 -3.80
C GLU A 151 -17.50 -17.00 -4.06
N LEU A 152 -17.04 -16.15 -4.98
CA LEU A 152 -17.71 -14.94 -5.41
C LEU A 152 -19.09 -15.25 -6.03
N ALA A 153 -19.14 -16.23 -6.93
CA ALA A 153 -20.39 -16.69 -7.54
C ALA A 153 -21.38 -17.25 -6.49
N LEU A 154 -20.89 -18.07 -5.56
CA LEU A 154 -21.71 -18.64 -4.48
C LEU A 154 -22.25 -17.57 -3.54
N LEU A 155 -21.39 -16.67 -3.05
CA LEU A 155 -21.80 -15.64 -2.09
C LEU A 155 -22.70 -14.58 -2.73
N SER A 156 -22.43 -14.17 -3.97
CA SER A 156 -23.27 -13.20 -4.67
C SER A 156 -24.62 -13.77 -5.09
N ASN A 157 -24.74 -15.10 -5.19
CA ASN A 157 -25.89 -15.80 -5.77
C ASN A 157 -26.13 -15.41 -7.25
N LEU A 158 -25.07 -15.06 -7.98
CA LEU A 158 -25.12 -14.58 -9.37
C LEU A 158 -24.14 -15.36 -10.28
N SER A 159 -24.39 -16.65 -10.50
CA SER A 159 -23.43 -17.57 -11.15
C SER A 159 -23.07 -17.25 -12.62
N GLN A 160 -23.88 -16.47 -13.34
CA GLN A 160 -23.68 -16.16 -14.77
C GLN A 160 -23.22 -14.71 -15.04
N GLN A 161 -22.99 -13.93 -13.98
CA GLN A 161 -22.58 -12.53 -14.11
C GLN A 161 -21.06 -12.38 -14.07
N ASN A 162 -20.55 -11.27 -14.61
CA ASN A 162 -19.13 -10.95 -14.52
C ASN A 162 -18.72 -10.61 -13.07
N ASN A 163 -17.41 -10.66 -12.79
CA ASN A 163 -16.86 -10.43 -11.46
C ASN A 163 -17.27 -9.06 -10.88
N ASP A 164 -17.35 -8.01 -11.71
CA ASP A 164 -17.76 -6.68 -11.28
C ASP A 164 -19.18 -6.67 -10.72
N ALA A 165 -20.14 -7.25 -11.45
CA ALA A 165 -21.53 -7.32 -11.01
C ALA A 165 -21.71 -8.18 -9.76
N GLN A 166 -20.98 -9.31 -9.68
CA GLN A 166 -20.99 -10.16 -8.50
C GLN A 166 -20.40 -9.45 -7.27
N ALA A 167 -19.28 -8.75 -7.42
CA ALA A 167 -18.68 -7.97 -6.34
C ALA A 167 -19.60 -6.82 -5.91
N GLN A 168 -20.22 -6.13 -6.87
CA GLN A 168 -21.19 -5.06 -6.59
C GLN A 168 -22.38 -5.56 -5.76
N GLN A 169 -22.87 -6.78 -6.04
CA GLN A 169 -23.91 -7.41 -5.24
C GLN A 169 -23.45 -7.64 -3.79
N LEU A 170 -22.21 -8.05 -3.57
CA LEU A 170 -21.67 -8.21 -2.22
C LEU A 170 -21.51 -6.88 -1.48
N LEU A 171 -21.18 -5.79 -2.20
CA LEU A 171 -21.16 -4.45 -1.63
C LEU A 171 -22.56 -4.00 -1.21
N GLN A 172 -23.59 -4.29 -2.02
CA GLN A 172 -24.99 -4.01 -1.68
C GLN A 172 -25.49 -4.79 -0.46
N LEU A 173 -24.91 -5.96 -0.20
CA LEU A 173 -25.16 -6.75 1.01
C LEU A 173 -24.39 -6.24 2.24
N GLY A 174 -23.65 -5.13 2.13
CA GLY A 174 -23.04 -4.42 3.26
C GLY A 174 -21.53 -4.59 3.39
N CYS A 175 -20.89 -5.39 2.54
CA CYS A 175 -19.42 -5.48 2.53
C CYS A 175 -18.82 -4.16 2.02
N GLN A 176 -17.75 -3.66 2.64
CA GLN A 176 -17.18 -2.36 2.22
C GLN A 176 -16.30 -2.45 0.97
N ALA A 177 -15.57 -3.56 0.80
CA ALA A 177 -14.71 -3.81 -0.34
C ALA A 177 -14.58 -5.32 -0.63
N VAL A 178 -14.29 -5.66 -1.88
CA VAL A 178 -14.07 -7.04 -2.35
C VAL A 178 -12.77 -7.10 -3.15
N LEU A 179 -11.89 -8.05 -2.81
CA LEU A 179 -10.71 -8.42 -3.59
C LEU A 179 -10.96 -9.79 -4.25
N VAL A 180 -11.39 -9.78 -5.50
CA VAL A 180 -11.65 -10.99 -6.27
C VAL A 180 -10.33 -11.62 -6.70
N LYS A 181 -10.04 -12.83 -6.21
CA LYS A 181 -8.79 -13.57 -6.48
C LYS A 181 -8.86 -14.25 -7.86
N GLY A 182 -7.95 -13.90 -8.76
CA GLY A 182 -7.87 -14.42 -10.14
C GLY A 182 -7.02 -15.68 -10.30
N GLY A 183 -6.40 -16.17 -9.24
CA GLY A 183 -5.42 -17.29 -9.27
C GLY A 183 -5.93 -18.61 -9.89
N HIS A 184 -7.25 -18.79 -10.00
CA HIS A 184 -7.89 -20.00 -10.56
C HIS A 184 -7.97 -20.03 -12.09
N SER A 185 -7.66 -18.92 -12.78
CA SER A 185 -7.60 -18.92 -14.25
C SER A 185 -6.39 -19.72 -14.75
N THR A 186 -6.62 -20.81 -15.48
CA THR A 186 -5.58 -21.76 -15.92
C THR A 186 -4.86 -21.35 -17.21
N GLU A 187 -5.31 -20.31 -17.90
CA GLU A 187 -4.92 -20.03 -19.30
C GLU A 187 -3.95 -18.85 -19.47
N ALA A 188 -3.57 -18.18 -18.37
CA ALA A 188 -2.75 -16.97 -18.43
C ALA A 188 -1.40 -17.12 -17.70
N ASN A 189 -0.33 -16.64 -18.35
CA ASN A 189 0.99 -16.39 -17.74
C ASN A 189 0.94 -15.31 -16.64
N THR A 190 -0.23 -14.71 -16.41
CA THR A 190 -0.44 -13.66 -15.42
C THR A 190 -1.63 -13.98 -14.53
N VAL A 191 -1.52 -13.63 -13.25
CA VAL A 191 -2.62 -13.63 -12.29
C VAL A 191 -3.11 -12.19 -12.15
N THR A 192 -4.43 -11.99 -12.24
CA THR A 192 -5.05 -10.67 -12.09
C THR A 192 -6.12 -10.72 -11.03
N ASP A 193 -5.90 -10.02 -9.92
CA ASP A 193 -6.91 -9.83 -8.89
C ASP A 193 -7.64 -8.50 -9.10
N GLN A 194 -8.89 -8.40 -8.66
CA GLN A 194 -9.70 -7.18 -8.83
C GLN A 194 -10.12 -6.65 -7.47
N PHE A 195 -9.65 -5.45 -7.12
CA PHE A 195 -10.11 -4.73 -5.95
C PHE A 195 -11.28 -3.83 -6.35
N ILE A 196 -12.41 -3.98 -5.65
CA ILE A 196 -13.66 -3.27 -5.92
C ILE A 196 -14.22 -2.77 -4.59
N ALA A 197 -14.35 -1.44 -4.48
CA ALA A 197 -15.03 -0.75 -3.40
C ALA A 197 -15.93 0.35 -4.00
N VAL A 198 -16.75 1.00 -3.18
CA VAL A 198 -17.73 2.02 -3.65
C VAL A 198 -17.08 3.10 -4.52
N ASN A 199 -15.94 3.64 -4.09
CA ASN A 199 -15.27 4.77 -4.74
C ASN A 199 -13.89 4.42 -5.34
N SER A 200 -13.51 3.14 -5.34
CA SER A 200 -12.19 2.72 -5.82
C SER A 200 -12.25 1.37 -6.49
N ARG A 201 -11.66 1.27 -7.68
CA ARG A 201 -11.56 0.04 -8.46
C ARG A 201 -10.22 -0.01 -9.17
N PHE A 202 -9.56 -1.16 -9.10
CA PHE A 202 -8.32 -1.43 -9.83
C PHE A 202 -8.05 -2.92 -9.92
N ARG A 203 -7.21 -3.29 -10.89
CA ARG A 203 -6.72 -4.66 -11.05
C ARG A 203 -5.25 -4.73 -10.65
N LEU A 204 -4.88 -5.82 -9.98
CA LEU A 204 -3.52 -6.14 -9.57
C LEU A 204 -3.00 -7.27 -10.45
N LYS A 205 -2.17 -6.93 -11.43
CA LYS A 205 -1.63 -7.89 -12.41
C LYS A 205 -0.20 -8.29 -12.06
N GLN A 206 0.08 -9.59 -12.04
CA GLN A 206 1.40 -10.16 -11.72
C GLN A 206 1.73 -11.39 -12.54
N PRO A 207 3.01 -11.74 -12.73
CA PRO A 207 3.39 -13.00 -13.36
C PRO A 207 2.94 -14.19 -12.50
N ARG A 208 2.43 -15.22 -13.17
CA ARG A 208 2.14 -16.51 -12.54
C ARG A 208 3.47 -17.22 -12.26
N LEU A 209 3.71 -17.58 -11.01
CA LEU A 209 4.87 -18.37 -10.63
C LEU A 209 4.64 -19.86 -10.94
N SER A 210 5.65 -20.51 -11.52
CA SER A 210 5.62 -21.94 -11.82
C SER A 210 6.01 -22.74 -10.57
N THR A 211 5.03 -23.06 -9.74
CA THR A 211 5.18 -23.89 -8.54
C THR A 211 3.90 -24.67 -8.26
N THR A 212 4.04 -25.88 -7.73
CA THR A 212 2.94 -26.69 -7.21
C THR A 212 2.76 -26.53 -5.70
N HIS A 213 3.64 -25.77 -5.04
CA HIS A 213 3.63 -25.53 -3.61
C HIS A 213 2.84 -24.26 -3.27
N ASN A 214 1.51 -24.38 -3.35
CA ASN A 214 0.56 -23.28 -3.24
C ASN A 214 -0.48 -23.50 -2.12
N HIS A 215 -0.22 -24.45 -1.21
CA HIS A 215 -1.12 -24.69 -0.08
C HIS A 215 -1.15 -23.47 0.84
N GLY A 216 -2.35 -23.00 1.17
CA GLY A 216 -2.55 -21.84 2.05
C GLY A 216 -2.42 -20.46 1.40
N THR A 217 -2.29 -20.35 0.07
CA THR A 217 -2.19 -19.04 -0.64
C THR A 217 -3.29 -18.04 -0.23
N GLY A 218 -4.54 -18.48 -0.11
CA GLY A 218 -5.67 -17.63 0.34
C GLY A 218 -5.54 -17.14 1.78
N CYS A 219 -5.15 -18.03 2.70
CA CYS A 219 -4.91 -17.69 4.10
C CYS A 219 -3.74 -16.72 4.26
N VAL A 220 -2.63 -16.96 3.54
CA VAL A 220 -1.46 -16.07 3.55
C VAL A 220 -1.82 -14.68 2.99
N LEU A 221 -2.55 -14.61 1.88
CA LEU A 221 -2.98 -13.33 1.29
C LEU A 221 -3.84 -12.53 2.27
N SER A 222 -4.92 -13.12 2.77
CA SER A 222 -5.84 -12.44 3.68
C SER A 222 -5.15 -12.04 4.98
N SER A 223 -4.24 -12.87 5.52
CA SER A 223 -3.47 -12.54 6.71
C SER A 223 -2.45 -11.44 6.51
N ALA A 224 -1.79 -11.37 5.34
CA ALA A 224 -0.89 -10.27 5.02
C ALA A 224 -1.64 -8.93 4.89
N ILE A 225 -2.85 -8.96 4.30
CA ILE A 225 -3.75 -7.80 4.24
C ILE A 225 -4.15 -7.35 5.64
N THR A 226 -4.56 -8.28 6.51
CA THR A 226 -4.94 -7.97 7.90
C THR A 226 -3.79 -7.36 8.69
N ALA A 227 -2.58 -7.92 8.56
CA ALA A 227 -1.39 -7.36 9.18
C ALA A 227 -1.10 -5.94 8.68
N ALA A 228 -1.20 -5.69 7.37
CA ALA A 228 -1.04 -4.34 6.83
C ALA A 228 -2.08 -3.36 7.40
N CYS A 229 -3.35 -3.76 7.49
CA CYS A 229 -4.38 -2.94 8.15
C CYS A 229 -4.05 -2.64 9.62
N ALA A 230 -3.52 -3.62 10.37
CA ALA A 230 -3.09 -3.42 11.76
C ALA A 230 -1.93 -2.43 11.90
N HIS A 231 -1.10 -2.28 10.86
CA HIS A 231 -0.06 -1.24 10.76
C HIS A 231 -0.59 0.11 10.23
N GLY A 232 -1.92 0.26 10.11
CA GLY A 232 -2.60 1.49 9.73
C GLY A 232 -2.56 1.79 8.22
N TYR A 233 -2.38 0.79 7.36
CA TYR A 233 -2.55 0.96 5.92
C TYR A 233 -4.03 0.91 5.53
N ALA A 234 -4.43 1.72 4.55
CA ALA A 234 -5.78 1.72 4.00
C ALA A 234 -6.05 0.41 3.23
N LEU A 235 -7.32 0.00 3.10
CA LEU A 235 -7.69 -1.30 2.49
C LEU A 235 -7.08 -1.52 1.10
N ALA A 236 -7.09 -0.50 0.23
CA ALA A 236 -6.51 -0.59 -1.10
C ALA A 236 -4.99 -0.86 -1.06
N ASP A 237 -4.26 -0.15 -0.19
CA ASP A 237 -2.83 -0.36 0.00
C ASP A 237 -2.54 -1.71 0.65
N SER A 238 -3.35 -2.12 1.63
CA SER A 238 -3.23 -3.43 2.28
C SER A 238 -3.43 -4.56 1.28
N ALA A 239 -4.35 -4.43 0.31
CA ALA A 239 -4.51 -5.39 -0.78
C ALA A 239 -3.26 -5.49 -1.67
N ILE A 240 -2.64 -4.34 -2.00
CA ILE A 240 -1.38 -4.28 -2.76
C ILE A 240 -0.24 -4.97 -1.99
N ILE A 241 -0.06 -4.61 -0.72
CA ILE A 241 0.96 -5.19 0.16
C ILE A 241 0.73 -6.70 0.29
N GLY A 242 -0.52 -7.11 0.54
CA GLY A 242 -0.88 -8.51 0.69
C GLY A 242 -0.58 -9.33 -0.56
N ARG A 243 -0.84 -8.78 -1.75
CA ARG A 243 -0.45 -9.45 -3.00
C ARG A 243 1.04 -9.50 -3.22
N ALA A 244 1.75 -8.44 -2.88
CA ALA A 244 3.20 -8.43 -2.97
C ALA A 244 3.85 -9.43 -2.01
N TYR A 245 3.35 -9.51 -0.78
CA TYR A 245 3.76 -10.50 0.20
C TYR A 245 3.48 -11.93 -0.30
N LEU A 246 2.29 -12.18 -0.84
CA LEU A 246 1.95 -13.49 -1.42
C LEU A 246 2.92 -13.86 -2.54
N GLN A 247 3.23 -12.93 -3.45
CA GLN A 247 4.17 -13.17 -4.55
C GLN A 247 5.56 -13.55 -4.02
N GLN A 248 6.05 -12.82 -3.00
CA GLN A 248 7.31 -13.10 -2.33
C GLN A 248 7.30 -14.46 -1.62
N ALA A 249 6.31 -14.74 -0.79
CA ALA A 249 6.23 -16.00 -0.04
C ALA A 249 6.10 -17.22 -0.97
N LEU A 250 5.43 -17.05 -2.11
CA LEU A 250 5.25 -18.10 -3.11
C LEU A 250 6.54 -18.36 -3.91
N SER A 251 7.38 -17.34 -4.16
CA SER A 251 8.66 -17.51 -4.87
C SER A 251 9.67 -18.36 -4.10
N PHE A 252 9.46 -18.51 -2.79
CA PHE A 252 10.27 -19.35 -1.89
C PHE A 252 9.47 -20.54 -1.34
N SER A 253 8.36 -20.90 -1.99
CA SER A 253 7.55 -22.06 -1.61
C SER A 253 8.34 -23.37 -1.66
N TYR A 254 7.96 -24.33 -0.82
CA TYR A 254 8.72 -25.56 -0.60
C TYR A 254 7.81 -26.77 -0.35
N ALA A 255 8.32 -27.96 -0.66
CA ALA A 255 7.62 -29.21 -0.41
C ALA A 255 7.54 -29.52 1.10
N THR A 256 6.34 -29.85 1.57
CA THR A 256 6.09 -30.31 2.96
C THR A 256 5.66 -31.78 3.02
N GLY A 257 5.28 -32.35 1.89
CA GLY A 257 4.78 -33.72 1.77
C GLY A 257 4.62 -34.13 0.32
N LYS A 258 3.76 -35.11 0.06
CA LYS A 258 3.53 -35.66 -1.29
C LYS A 258 2.63 -34.78 -2.18
N GLY A 259 1.84 -33.90 -1.58
CA GLY A 259 0.92 -33.01 -2.30
C GLY A 259 1.43 -31.58 -2.42
N ALA A 260 0.51 -30.62 -2.40
CA ALA A 260 0.86 -29.20 -2.46
C ALA A 260 1.67 -28.80 -1.21
N GLY A 261 2.81 -28.18 -1.44
CA GLY A 261 3.71 -27.68 -0.39
C GLY A 261 3.30 -26.32 0.14
N SER A 262 4.04 -25.83 1.14
CA SER A 262 3.76 -24.60 1.86
C SER A 262 4.50 -23.40 1.29
N LEU A 263 3.97 -22.21 1.56
CA LEU A 263 4.67 -20.96 1.31
C LEU A 263 5.67 -20.68 2.43
N GLN A 264 6.75 -19.99 2.10
CA GLN A 264 7.75 -19.56 3.08
C GLN A 264 7.37 -18.17 3.63
N PRO A 265 7.12 -18.02 4.94
CA PRO A 265 6.94 -16.70 5.55
C PRO A 265 8.21 -15.86 5.40
N HIS A 266 8.03 -14.57 5.11
CA HIS A 266 9.12 -13.61 4.89
C HIS A 266 8.82 -12.27 5.56
N GLY A 267 9.80 -11.35 5.58
CA GLY A 267 9.56 -9.97 6.04
C GLY A 267 8.67 -9.18 5.08
N TRP A 268 8.56 -7.88 5.34
CA TRP A 268 7.85 -6.95 4.44
C TRP A 268 8.37 -7.03 2.99
N PRO A 269 7.48 -7.05 1.98
CA PRO A 269 7.90 -6.97 0.59
C PRO A 269 8.47 -5.58 0.32
N VAL A 270 9.70 -5.53 -0.16
CA VAL A 270 10.41 -4.28 -0.49
C VAL A 270 11.05 -4.29 -1.87
N SER A 271 11.12 -5.45 -2.54
CA SER A 271 11.61 -5.53 -3.91
C SER A 271 10.49 -5.19 -4.89
N PRO A 272 10.72 -4.33 -5.91
CA PRO A 272 9.73 -4.02 -6.94
C PRO A 272 9.24 -5.25 -7.70
N ASP A 273 10.05 -6.30 -7.82
CA ASP A 273 9.70 -7.55 -8.53
C ASP A 273 8.50 -8.28 -7.92
N PHE A 274 8.27 -8.07 -6.62
CA PHE A 274 7.14 -8.68 -5.92
C PHE A 274 5.87 -7.85 -6.00
N PHE A 275 5.91 -6.58 -6.41
CA PHE A 275 4.72 -5.73 -6.41
C PHE A 275 3.91 -5.88 -7.71
N PRO A 276 2.57 -5.75 -7.63
CA PRO A 276 1.70 -5.84 -8.80
C PRO A 276 1.77 -4.60 -9.69
N GLN A 277 1.48 -4.79 -10.97
CA GLN A 277 1.12 -3.68 -11.86
C GLN A 277 -0.34 -3.29 -11.60
N LEU A 278 -0.61 -2.01 -11.35
CA LEU A 278 -1.97 -1.49 -11.17
C LEU A 278 -2.58 -1.12 -12.52
N GLN A 279 -3.75 -1.69 -12.84
CA GLN A 279 -4.53 -1.33 -14.02
C GLN A 279 -5.86 -0.70 -13.62
N HIS A 280 -6.14 0.52 -14.11
CA HIS A 280 -7.37 1.28 -13.82
C HIS A 280 -8.36 1.37 -15.01
N ASN A 281 -8.13 0.59 -16.07
CA ASN A 281 -8.68 0.71 -17.45
C ASN A 281 -7.84 1.64 -18.36
N ASP A 282 -7.84 1.31 -19.65
CA ASP A 282 -6.71 1.46 -20.57
C ASP A 282 -6.28 2.90 -20.88
N ALA A 283 -4.99 3.16 -20.70
CA ALA A 283 -4.25 4.08 -21.55
C ALA A 283 -2.89 3.43 -21.85
N ALA A 284 -2.75 2.91 -23.06
CA ALA A 284 -1.47 2.48 -23.58
C ALA A 284 -0.68 3.73 -23.97
N ILE A 285 0.53 3.87 -23.44
CA ILE A 285 1.49 4.88 -23.90
C ILE A 285 2.73 4.14 -24.41
N ASP A 286 2.94 4.13 -25.73
CA ASP A 286 4.22 3.90 -26.43
C ASP A 286 4.06 4.38 -27.91
N ASP A 287 5.06 4.87 -28.68
CA ASP A 287 6.38 4.26 -29.02
C ASP A 287 7.63 5.17 -28.79
N ASN A 288 7.55 6.24 -27.99
CA ASN A 288 8.72 7.09 -27.64
C ASN A 288 8.53 7.89 -26.33
N PHE A 289 7.98 7.26 -25.29
CA PHE A 289 7.70 7.93 -24.01
C PHE A 289 8.98 8.19 -23.19
N CYS A 290 9.16 9.39 -22.61
CA CYS A 290 10.39 9.67 -21.86
C CYS A 290 10.17 10.51 -20.60
N PHE A 291 10.40 9.92 -19.44
CA PHE A 291 11.45 10.22 -18.46
C PHE A 291 11.77 8.86 -17.79
N ALA A 292 12.91 8.53 -17.19
CA ALA A 292 13.65 9.17 -16.12
C ALA A 292 15.09 9.47 -16.54
N GLY A 293 15.66 10.50 -15.93
CA GLY A 293 17.09 10.70 -15.85
C GLY A 293 17.40 11.72 -14.78
N ILE A 294 17.85 11.25 -13.61
CA ILE A 294 18.61 12.03 -12.63
C ILE A 294 19.72 11.11 -12.11
N THR A 295 20.98 11.40 -12.46
CA THR A 295 22.17 10.54 -12.33
C THR A 295 23.07 10.86 -11.14
N ALA A 296 22.61 11.74 -10.25
CA ALA A 296 23.21 12.05 -8.95
C ALA A 296 22.06 12.29 -7.95
N PRO A 297 22.29 12.18 -6.63
CA PRO A 297 21.28 12.53 -5.64
C PRO A 297 20.63 13.90 -5.95
N LEU A 298 19.31 14.01 -5.77
CA LEU A 298 18.64 15.32 -5.87
C LEU A 298 19.16 16.27 -4.79
N GLY A 299 19.63 15.74 -3.66
CA GLY A 299 20.20 16.53 -2.59
C GLY A 299 19.12 17.24 -1.78
N PHE A 300 19.47 18.40 -1.25
CA PHE A 300 18.58 19.24 -0.47
C PHE A 300 17.85 20.23 -1.36
N TYR A 301 16.53 20.33 -1.23
CA TYR A 301 15.79 21.37 -1.96
C TYR A 301 14.62 22.00 -1.19
N PRO A 302 14.54 23.34 -1.17
CA PRO A 302 13.40 24.03 -0.58
C PRO A 302 12.24 24.12 -1.57
N VAL A 303 11.03 24.11 -1.00
CA VAL A 303 9.78 24.43 -1.70
C VAL A 303 9.36 25.84 -1.26
N ILE A 304 9.29 26.76 -2.23
CA ILE A 304 9.03 28.19 -2.00
C ILE A 304 7.81 28.65 -2.81
N ASP A 305 7.20 29.77 -2.44
CA ASP A 305 5.90 30.20 -2.96
C ASP A 305 5.93 31.45 -3.85
N SER A 306 7.11 32.03 -4.10
CA SER A 306 7.24 33.25 -4.90
C SER A 306 8.63 33.43 -5.49
N VAL A 307 8.72 34.26 -6.55
CA VAL A 307 10.00 34.64 -7.16
C VAL A 307 10.88 35.47 -6.21
N GLN A 308 10.30 36.15 -5.22
CA GLN A 308 11.07 36.87 -4.20
C GLN A 308 11.89 35.92 -3.33
N TRP A 309 11.29 34.80 -2.92
CA TRP A 309 12.03 33.74 -2.23
C TRP A 309 13.12 33.13 -3.10
N LEU A 310 12.89 32.98 -4.40
CA LEU A 310 13.91 32.49 -5.32
C LEU A 310 15.11 33.43 -5.34
N LYS A 311 14.89 34.74 -5.55
CA LYS A 311 15.95 35.77 -5.53
C LYS A 311 16.74 35.77 -4.23
N ARG A 312 16.07 35.51 -3.10
CA ARG A 312 16.70 35.44 -1.77
C ARG A 312 17.65 34.25 -1.62
N LEU A 313 17.32 33.10 -2.22
CA LEU A 313 18.10 31.86 -2.07
C LEU A 313 19.14 31.64 -3.18
N LEU A 314 18.95 32.22 -4.37
CA LEU A 314 19.90 32.09 -5.50
C LEU A 314 21.37 32.40 -5.16
N PRO A 315 21.70 33.44 -4.36
CA PRO A 315 23.09 33.73 -3.97
C PRO A 315 23.80 32.60 -3.19
N PHE A 316 23.04 31.63 -2.67
CA PHE A 316 23.56 30.47 -1.94
C PHE A 316 23.68 29.21 -2.81
N GLU A 317 23.59 29.37 -4.14
CA GLU A 317 23.80 28.32 -5.16
C GLU A 317 23.01 27.02 -4.90
N PRO A 318 21.68 27.09 -4.82
CA PRO A 318 20.85 25.89 -4.66
C PRO A 318 20.94 24.97 -5.89
N ASP A 319 21.07 23.66 -5.64
CA ASP A 319 21.09 22.65 -6.72
C ASP A 319 19.69 22.41 -7.32
N VAL A 320 18.65 22.54 -6.48
CA VAL A 320 17.24 22.28 -6.82
C VAL A 320 16.38 23.25 -6.01
N ILE A 321 15.32 23.76 -6.63
CA ILE A 321 14.23 24.50 -5.97
C ILE A 321 12.92 24.05 -6.60
N GLN A 322 11.88 23.91 -5.78
CA GLN A 322 10.51 23.76 -6.26
C GLN A 322 9.73 25.05 -6.01
N LEU A 323 9.25 25.69 -7.08
CA LEU A 323 8.42 26.89 -7.01
C LEU A 323 6.93 26.52 -7.03
N ARG A 324 6.20 26.89 -5.98
CA ARG A 324 4.79 26.56 -5.75
C ARG A 324 3.96 27.79 -5.42
N ILE A 325 3.51 28.48 -6.46
CA ILE A 325 2.64 29.65 -6.34
C ILE A 325 1.18 29.18 -6.27
N LYS A 326 0.43 29.58 -5.24
CA LYS A 326 -0.99 29.21 -5.07
C LYS A 326 -1.97 30.38 -5.15
N GLN A 327 -1.45 31.60 -5.09
CA GLN A 327 -2.23 32.83 -4.96
C GLN A 327 -1.74 33.85 -5.99
N GLY A 328 -2.66 34.71 -6.44
CA GLY A 328 -2.42 35.69 -7.48
C GLY A 328 -3.37 35.52 -8.66
N THR A 329 -3.41 36.50 -9.55
CA THR A 329 -4.12 36.37 -10.83
C THR A 329 -3.34 35.45 -11.77
N ALA A 330 -3.99 34.94 -12.83
CA ALA A 330 -3.31 34.13 -13.83
C ALA A 330 -2.11 34.86 -14.47
N GLU A 331 -2.25 36.17 -14.69
CA GLU A 331 -1.19 37.04 -15.20
C GLU A 331 -0.04 37.18 -14.20
N ASP A 332 -0.33 37.41 -12.91
CA ASP A 332 0.70 37.49 -11.86
C ASP A 332 1.48 36.18 -11.72
N ILE A 333 0.79 35.04 -11.77
CA ILE A 333 1.38 33.71 -11.67
C ILE A 333 2.30 33.46 -12.87
N GLU A 334 1.82 33.77 -14.08
CA GLU A 334 2.61 33.63 -15.30
C GLU A 334 3.86 34.51 -15.28
N GLN A 335 3.72 35.78 -14.89
CA GLN A 335 4.86 36.71 -14.79
C GLN A 335 5.92 36.19 -13.81
N GLN A 336 5.50 35.71 -12.63
CA GLN A 336 6.42 35.16 -11.64
C GLN A 336 7.11 33.89 -12.13
N ILE A 337 6.41 32.98 -12.81
CA ILE A 337 7.00 31.75 -13.37
C ILE A 337 8.00 32.08 -14.47
N ALA A 338 7.64 32.97 -15.39
CA ALA A 338 8.51 33.41 -16.47
C ALA A 338 9.80 34.04 -15.93
N GLU A 339 9.68 34.93 -14.94
CA GLU A 339 10.82 35.56 -14.27
C GLU A 339 11.69 34.52 -13.54
N ALA A 340 11.07 33.59 -12.79
CA ALA A 340 11.80 32.56 -12.06
C ALA A 340 12.61 31.64 -12.99
N ILE A 341 12.03 31.24 -14.11
CA ILE A 341 12.74 30.42 -15.11
C ILE A 341 13.89 31.20 -15.74
N LEU A 342 13.67 32.47 -16.09
CA LEU A 342 14.74 33.32 -16.62
C LEU A 342 15.91 33.43 -15.65
N LEU A 343 15.63 33.77 -14.39
CA LEU A 343 16.64 33.89 -13.33
C LEU A 343 17.41 32.58 -13.10
N SER A 344 16.75 31.44 -13.26
CA SER A 344 17.40 30.13 -13.04
C SER A 344 18.46 29.80 -14.09
N ARG A 345 18.43 30.41 -15.29
CA ARG A 345 19.36 30.09 -16.39
C ARG A 345 20.79 30.50 -16.12
N ASP A 346 20.98 31.55 -15.32
CA ASP A 346 22.30 32.04 -14.93
C ASP A 346 22.94 31.18 -13.83
N TYR A 347 22.18 30.24 -13.27
CA TYR A 347 22.61 29.32 -12.22
C TYR A 347 22.56 27.87 -12.72
N LYS A 348 23.31 26.97 -12.09
CA LYS A 348 23.17 25.52 -12.31
C LYS A 348 21.95 24.95 -11.57
N LEU A 349 20.86 25.70 -11.52
CA LEU A 349 19.68 25.40 -10.72
C LEU A 349 18.73 24.47 -11.49
N ARG A 350 18.37 23.34 -10.87
CA ARG A 350 17.28 22.48 -11.30
C ARG A 350 15.95 23.00 -10.76
N LEU A 351 15.36 24.01 -11.42
CA LEU A 351 14.10 24.63 -11.01
C LEU A 351 12.89 23.79 -11.45
N PHE A 352 12.11 23.28 -10.50
CA PHE A 352 10.84 22.60 -10.75
C PHE A 352 9.66 23.53 -10.53
N ILE A 353 8.77 23.63 -11.52
CA ILE A 353 7.52 24.39 -11.41
C ILE A 353 6.41 23.46 -10.92
N ASN A 354 5.71 23.83 -9.86
CA ASN A 354 4.61 23.03 -9.32
C ASN A 354 3.29 23.31 -10.06
N ASP A 355 2.58 22.25 -10.46
CA ASP A 355 1.24 22.20 -11.08
C ASP A 355 1.10 22.90 -12.46
N HIS A 356 1.78 24.03 -12.69
CA HIS A 356 1.68 24.85 -13.91
C HIS A 356 2.49 24.31 -15.10
N TRP A 357 2.19 23.08 -15.53
CA TRP A 357 2.95 22.39 -16.58
C TRP A 357 2.92 23.10 -17.94
N GLN A 358 1.81 23.77 -18.31
CA GLN A 358 1.73 24.52 -19.56
C GLN A 358 2.70 25.71 -19.57
N LEU A 359 2.81 26.41 -18.45
CA LEU A 359 3.75 27.53 -18.31
C LEU A 359 5.19 27.03 -18.26
N ALA A 360 5.43 25.89 -17.59
CA ALA A 360 6.74 25.24 -17.60
C ALA A 360 7.21 24.92 -19.03
N ILE A 361 6.31 24.39 -19.88
CA ILE A 361 6.59 24.15 -21.30
C ILE A 361 6.83 25.48 -22.03
N LYS A 362 5.91 26.44 -21.90
CA LYS A 362 5.95 27.73 -22.60
C LYS A 362 7.28 28.47 -22.40
N TYR A 363 7.82 28.45 -21.19
CA TYR A 363 9.04 29.19 -20.83
C TYR A 363 10.31 28.34 -20.77
N GLY A 364 10.20 27.02 -21.00
CA GLY A 364 11.34 26.10 -21.02
C GLY A 364 11.96 25.88 -19.64
N ALA A 365 11.16 25.46 -18.66
CA ALA A 365 11.65 25.11 -17.32
C ALA A 365 12.55 23.86 -17.33
N TYR A 366 13.33 23.66 -16.26
CA TYR A 366 14.08 22.42 -16.08
C TYR A 366 13.15 21.21 -15.87
N GLY A 367 12.08 21.39 -15.10
CA GLY A 367 11.09 20.36 -14.87
C GLY A 367 9.81 20.85 -14.23
N VAL A 368 8.86 19.92 -14.08
CA VAL A 368 7.58 20.12 -13.44
C VAL A 368 7.41 19.13 -12.29
N HIS A 369 6.74 19.57 -11.23
CA HIS A 369 6.29 18.70 -10.14
C HIS A 369 4.77 18.66 -10.10
N LEU A 370 4.17 17.47 -10.07
CA LEU A 370 2.73 17.26 -10.08
C LEU A 370 2.24 16.47 -8.85
N GLY A 371 1.07 16.84 -8.35
CA GLY A 371 0.28 16.03 -7.44
C GLY A 371 -0.52 14.93 -8.17
N GLN A 372 -1.18 14.05 -7.41
CA GLN A 372 -1.99 12.96 -7.98
C GLN A 372 -3.23 13.45 -8.73
N GLU A 373 -3.81 14.57 -8.31
CA GLU A 373 -4.96 15.20 -8.96
C GLU A 373 -4.54 15.77 -10.32
N ASP A 374 -3.48 16.57 -10.36
CA ASP A 374 -2.97 17.18 -11.61
C ASP A 374 -2.47 16.14 -12.61
N LEU A 375 -1.96 15.01 -12.12
CA LEU A 375 -1.52 13.88 -12.95
C LEU A 375 -2.67 13.28 -13.79
N THR A 376 -3.93 13.47 -13.40
CA THR A 376 -5.08 12.97 -14.16
C THR A 376 -5.42 13.81 -15.38
N THR A 377 -5.03 15.09 -15.39
CA THR A 377 -5.40 16.05 -16.44
C THR A 377 -4.20 16.56 -17.24
N ALA A 378 -2.97 16.37 -16.74
CA ALA A 378 -1.75 16.79 -17.41
C ALA A 378 -1.48 15.98 -18.69
N ASP A 379 -1.06 16.67 -19.75
CA ASP A 379 -0.58 16.03 -20.97
C ASP A 379 0.89 15.60 -20.77
N LEU A 380 1.06 14.35 -20.31
CA LEU A 380 2.38 13.78 -20.03
C LEU A 380 3.23 13.64 -21.28
N ALA A 381 2.61 13.43 -22.46
CA ALA A 381 3.33 13.33 -23.72
C ALA A 381 3.86 14.70 -24.17
N ALA A 382 3.11 15.78 -23.95
CA ALA A 382 3.58 17.15 -24.21
C ALA A 382 4.73 17.55 -23.27
N ILE A 383 4.64 17.20 -21.98
CA ILE A 383 5.73 17.42 -21.01
C ILE A 383 6.99 16.64 -21.44
N ALA A 384 6.82 15.37 -21.81
CA ALA A 384 7.88 14.51 -22.36
C ALA A 384 8.56 15.12 -23.58
N SER A 385 7.76 15.51 -24.57
CA SER A 385 8.22 16.08 -25.84
C SER A 385 8.96 17.41 -25.67
N ALA A 386 8.61 18.19 -24.64
CA ALA A 386 9.30 19.42 -24.29
C ALA A 386 10.65 19.20 -23.55
N GLY A 387 10.98 17.95 -23.18
CA GLY A 387 12.24 17.59 -22.51
C GLY A 387 12.30 17.90 -21.01
N LEU A 388 11.16 18.24 -20.39
CA LEU A 388 11.07 18.68 -18.99
C LEU A 388 11.10 17.51 -17.99
N ARG A 389 11.90 17.57 -16.93
CA ARG A 389 11.87 16.49 -15.91
C ARG A 389 10.53 16.45 -15.17
N LEU A 390 10.12 15.26 -14.73
CA LEU A 390 8.87 15.07 -13.99
C LEU A 390 9.13 14.58 -12.56
N GLY A 391 8.66 15.34 -11.57
CA GLY A 391 8.51 14.89 -10.18
C GLY A 391 7.05 14.58 -9.85
N ILE A 392 6.78 13.49 -9.13
CA ILE A 392 5.41 13.13 -8.72
C ILE A 392 5.34 12.95 -7.20
N SER A 393 4.39 13.61 -6.56
CA SER A 393 4.06 13.38 -5.14
C SER A 393 3.23 12.12 -4.94
N THR A 394 3.60 11.30 -3.95
CA THR A 394 2.92 10.04 -3.59
C THR A 394 2.81 9.88 -2.08
N HIS A 395 1.67 9.34 -1.64
CA HIS A 395 1.23 9.27 -0.23
C HIS A 395 0.64 7.91 0.16
N SER A 396 0.76 6.90 -0.71
CA SER A 396 0.19 5.56 -0.51
C SER A 396 0.88 4.57 -1.46
N TYR A 397 0.72 3.26 -1.23
CA TYR A 397 1.19 2.26 -2.18
C TYR A 397 0.44 2.36 -3.52
N THR A 398 -0.85 2.66 -3.47
CA THR A 398 -1.69 2.85 -4.65
C THR A 398 -1.13 3.97 -5.54
N GLU A 399 -0.86 5.15 -4.96
CA GLU A 399 -0.27 6.27 -5.69
C GLU A 399 1.17 5.99 -6.14
N LEU A 400 1.96 5.32 -5.31
CA LEU A 400 3.35 4.98 -5.62
C LEU A 400 3.45 4.06 -6.82
N LEU A 401 2.69 2.97 -6.85
CA LEU A 401 2.70 2.03 -7.98
C LEU A 401 2.09 2.65 -9.25
N ARG A 402 1.11 3.55 -9.11
CA ARG A 402 0.62 4.35 -10.25
C ARG A 402 1.72 5.25 -10.80
N ALA A 403 2.41 6.00 -9.94
CA ALA A 403 3.48 6.90 -10.34
C ALA A 403 4.64 6.16 -11.01
N ARG A 404 5.05 4.99 -10.50
CA ARG A 404 6.14 4.18 -11.07
C ARG A 404 5.89 3.78 -12.53
N GLN A 405 4.64 3.50 -12.90
CA GLN A 405 4.28 3.15 -14.28
C GLN A 405 4.48 4.30 -15.27
N ILE A 406 4.58 5.54 -14.78
CA ILE A 406 4.82 6.77 -15.56
C ILE A 406 6.32 7.07 -15.67
N ARG A 407 7.19 6.29 -15.02
CA ARG A 407 8.65 6.45 -15.04
C ARG A 407 9.11 7.91 -14.78
N PRO A 408 8.64 8.58 -13.71
CA PRO A 408 9.03 9.96 -13.44
C PRO A 408 10.54 10.08 -13.18
N SER A 409 11.06 11.30 -13.33
CA SER A 409 12.45 11.62 -13.01
C SER A 409 12.76 11.45 -11.52
N TYR A 410 11.79 11.72 -10.65
CA TYR A 410 11.83 11.33 -9.24
C TYR A 410 10.42 11.18 -8.64
N ILE A 411 10.34 10.47 -7.52
CA ILE A 411 9.12 10.32 -6.74
C ILE A 411 9.29 10.99 -5.38
N ALA A 412 8.41 11.94 -5.06
CA ALA A 412 8.32 12.51 -3.73
C ALA A 412 7.44 11.63 -2.82
N LEU A 413 8.03 11.17 -1.73
CA LEU A 413 7.43 10.32 -0.71
C LEU A 413 7.02 11.20 0.47
N GLY A 414 5.71 11.34 0.69
CA GLY A 414 5.21 12.24 1.73
C GLY A 414 3.78 11.94 2.18
N HIS A 415 3.26 12.63 3.19
CA HIS A 415 4.02 13.44 4.15
C HIS A 415 4.63 12.52 5.22
N ILE A 416 5.91 12.71 5.55
CA ILE A 416 6.61 11.81 6.48
C ILE A 416 6.24 12.10 7.93
N PHE A 417 6.16 13.37 8.29
CA PHE A 417 5.73 13.84 9.61
C PHE A 417 4.55 14.80 9.47
N ALA A 418 3.86 15.05 10.59
CA ALA A 418 2.80 16.06 10.65
C ALA A 418 3.28 17.39 10.05
N THR A 419 2.44 17.99 9.21
CA THR A 419 2.75 19.21 8.46
C THR A 419 1.63 20.23 8.59
N GLN A 420 1.99 21.51 8.59
CA GLN A 420 1.03 22.62 8.61
C GLN A 420 0.70 23.12 7.19
N THR A 421 1.40 22.63 6.15
CA THR A 421 1.33 23.18 4.78
C THR A 421 0.09 22.72 3.98
N LYS A 422 -0.52 21.59 4.35
CA LYS A 422 -1.76 21.07 3.75
C LYS A 422 -2.47 20.19 4.79
N GLN A 423 -3.80 20.28 4.87
CA GLN A 423 -4.58 19.24 5.56
C GLN A 423 -4.48 17.95 4.75
N MET A 424 -3.92 16.91 5.35
CA MET A 424 -3.70 15.65 4.66
C MET A 424 -4.81 14.67 5.00
N PRO A 425 -5.36 13.95 4.00
CA PRO A 425 -6.40 12.94 4.25
C PRO A 425 -5.84 11.67 4.91
N SER A 426 -4.52 11.50 4.93
CA SER A 426 -3.82 10.36 5.52
C SER A 426 -3.07 10.75 6.80
N GLN A 427 -2.77 9.77 7.64
CA GLN A 427 -1.82 9.94 8.75
C GLN A 427 -0.37 10.07 8.21
N PRO A 428 0.54 10.69 8.97
CA PRO A 428 1.95 10.74 8.60
C PRO A 428 2.53 9.34 8.37
N GLN A 429 3.36 9.21 7.34
CA GLN A 429 3.92 7.92 6.94
C GLN A 429 4.96 7.40 7.95
N GLY A 430 5.73 8.30 8.55
CA GLY A 430 6.82 7.96 9.44
C GLY A 430 8.03 7.29 8.75
N ILE A 431 9.08 7.08 9.53
CA ILE A 431 10.38 6.56 9.06
C ILE A 431 10.28 5.12 8.56
N ALA A 432 9.52 4.27 9.24
CA ALA A 432 9.40 2.86 8.86
C ALA A 432 8.78 2.69 7.46
N ARG A 433 7.73 3.45 7.14
CA ARG A 433 7.11 3.41 5.80
C ARG A 433 8.01 4.07 4.76
N LEU A 434 8.65 5.20 5.10
CA LEU A 434 9.61 5.86 4.22
C LEU A 434 10.71 4.90 3.75
N LYS A 435 11.33 4.16 4.68
CA LYS A 435 12.36 3.17 4.36
C LYS A 435 11.86 2.08 3.40
N ARG A 436 10.63 1.60 3.59
CA ARG A 436 10.01 0.60 2.69
C ARG A 436 9.73 1.19 1.30
N TYR A 437 9.19 2.40 1.23
CA TYR A 437 8.94 3.09 -0.04
C TYR A 437 10.23 3.40 -0.80
N ALA A 438 11.27 3.84 -0.11
CA ALA A 438 12.59 4.08 -0.69
C ALA A 438 13.21 2.79 -1.25
N ALA A 439 13.13 1.68 -0.50
CA ALA A 439 13.61 0.38 -0.98
C ALA A 439 12.83 -0.13 -2.21
N LEU A 440 11.50 0.01 -2.21
CA LEU A 440 10.64 -0.31 -3.36
C LEU A 440 10.99 0.55 -4.58
N CYS A 441 11.52 1.74 -4.37
CA CYS A 441 11.94 2.66 -5.43
C CYS A 441 13.46 2.71 -5.62
N SER A 442 14.16 1.62 -5.35
CA SER A 442 15.62 1.56 -5.55
C SER A 442 16.07 1.83 -7.00
N ASP A 443 15.17 1.73 -7.97
CA ASP A 443 15.38 1.99 -9.40
C ASP A 443 14.96 3.41 -9.85
N VAL A 444 14.40 4.25 -8.97
CA VAL A 444 13.95 5.61 -9.28
C VAL A 444 14.37 6.56 -8.18
N ALA A 445 14.88 7.75 -8.53
CA ALA A 445 15.26 8.73 -7.52
C ALA A 445 14.07 9.08 -6.61
N THR A 446 14.29 9.11 -5.30
CA THR A 446 13.23 9.41 -4.32
C THR A 446 13.55 10.64 -3.50
N VAL A 447 12.52 11.36 -3.11
CA VAL A 447 12.64 12.55 -2.26
C VAL A 447 11.70 12.41 -1.08
N ALA A 448 12.19 12.53 0.14
CA ALA A 448 11.32 12.64 1.31
C ALA A 448 10.77 14.06 1.45
N ILE A 449 9.48 14.20 1.73
CA ILE A 449 8.83 15.50 1.96
C ILE A 449 7.79 15.45 3.08
N GLY A 450 7.60 16.57 3.78
CA GLY A 450 6.48 16.78 4.72
C GLY A 450 6.91 16.68 6.19
N GLY A 451 6.88 17.84 6.88
CA GLY A 451 7.20 17.94 8.31
C GLY A 451 8.66 17.68 8.68
N ILE A 452 9.57 17.72 7.69
CA ILE A 452 11.01 17.51 7.88
C ILE A 452 11.67 18.82 8.32
N ASN A 453 12.54 18.73 9.34
CA ASN A 453 13.28 19.85 9.93
C ASN A 453 14.72 19.41 10.29
N ALA A 454 15.51 20.32 10.86
CA ALA A 454 16.90 20.05 11.24
C ALA A 454 17.05 18.90 12.27
N GLU A 455 16.06 18.66 13.12
CA GLU A 455 16.13 17.60 14.14
C GLU A 455 15.91 16.20 13.55
N ARG A 456 15.10 16.11 12.49
CA ARG A 456 14.64 14.82 11.94
C ARG A 456 15.31 14.43 10.62
N ILE A 457 16.08 15.34 10.01
CA ILE A 457 16.65 15.14 8.68
C ILE A 457 17.58 13.92 8.59
N ASP A 458 18.37 13.62 9.62
CA ASP A 458 19.27 12.46 9.60
C ASP A 458 18.51 11.13 9.57
N ALA A 459 17.41 11.02 10.33
CA ALA A 459 16.57 9.82 10.32
C ALA A 459 15.92 9.60 8.95
N VAL A 460 15.58 10.69 8.26
CA VAL A 460 15.06 10.66 6.88
C VAL A 460 16.15 10.21 5.90
N LEU A 461 17.35 10.80 5.97
CA LEU A 461 18.48 10.44 5.10
C LEU A 461 18.88 8.97 5.27
N ALA A 462 18.89 8.47 6.51
CA ALA A 462 19.15 7.07 6.83
C ALA A 462 18.16 6.06 6.21
N CYS A 463 17.02 6.53 5.66
CA CYS A 463 16.09 5.69 4.91
C CYS A 463 16.55 5.36 3.48
N GLY A 464 17.62 6.00 3.00
CA GLY A 464 18.16 5.76 1.65
C GLY A 464 17.42 6.51 0.54
N VAL A 465 16.81 7.65 0.85
CA VAL A 465 16.24 8.53 -0.19
C VAL A 465 17.34 9.24 -0.98
N SER A 466 17.03 9.70 -2.18
CA SER A 466 17.96 10.46 -3.05
C SER A 466 17.93 11.97 -2.81
N GLY A 467 16.94 12.47 -2.05
CA GLY A 467 16.82 13.88 -1.72
C GLY A 467 15.85 14.16 -0.58
N VAL A 468 15.91 15.39 -0.06
CA VAL A 468 15.03 15.87 1.01
C VAL A 468 14.46 17.23 0.63
N ALA A 469 13.13 17.30 0.65
CA ALA A 469 12.40 18.53 0.40
C ALA A 469 11.83 19.13 1.69
N VAL A 470 12.00 20.44 1.86
CA VAL A 470 11.49 21.17 3.04
C VAL A 470 10.72 22.44 2.65
N VAL A 471 9.78 22.83 3.50
CA VAL A 471 9.02 24.09 3.36
C VAL A 471 9.35 25.01 4.54
N SER A 472 8.71 24.77 5.70
CA SER A 472 8.82 25.62 6.89
C SER A 472 10.20 25.56 7.58
N ALA A 473 11.01 24.54 7.30
CA ALA A 473 12.40 24.50 7.78
C ALA A 473 13.25 25.63 7.19
N ILE A 474 12.78 26.29 6.13
CA ILE A 474 13.38 27.50 5.54
C ILE A 474 12.45 28.69 5.70
N THR A 475 11.22 28.59 5.17
CA THR A 475 10.35 29.77 5.02
C THR A 475 9.81 30.34 6.33
N ALA A 476 9.81 29.55 7.41
CA ALA A 476 9.36 29.97 8.73
C ALA A 476 10.52 30.28 9.71
N GLN A 477 11.77 30.26 9.24
CA GLN A 477 12.94 30.57 10.08
C GLN A 477 13.16 32.08 10.19
N GLN A 478 13.73 32.50 11.33
CA GLN A 478 14.16 33.90 11.51
C GLN A 478 15.35 34.25 10.61
N GLN A 479 16.24 33.28 10.36
CA GLN A 479 17.39 33.40 9.46
C GLN A 479 17.37 32.30 8.38
N PRO A 480 16.47 32.40 7.38
CA PRO A 480 16.29 31.41 6.32
C PRO A 480 17.54 31.06 5.53
N GLU A 481 18.41 32.03 5.25
CA GLU A 481 19.66 31.86 4.50
C GLU A 481 20.66 30.98 5.25
N GLN A 482 20.78 31.21 6.56
CA GLN A 482 21.62 30.39 7.42
C GLN A 482 21.05 28.98 7.56
N ALA A 483 19.73 28.86 7.75
CA ALA A 483 19.05 27.57 7.81
C ALA A 483 19.23 26.77 6.50
N PHE A 484 19.14 27.43 5.35
CA PHE A 484 19.39 26.84 4.03
C PHE A 484 20.80 26.28 3.95
N SER A 485 21.81 27.12 4.24
CA SER A 485 23.22 26.73 4.14
C SER A 485 23.56 25.55 5.06
N GLN A 486 23.07 25.58 6.30
CA GLN A 486 23.29 24.51 7.28
C GLN A 486 22.66 23.18 6.86
N LEU A 487 21.39 23.20 6.42
CA LEU A 487 20.69 21.99 5.99
C LEU A 487 21.28 21.43 4.70
N LYS A 488 21.61 22.30 3.73
CA LYS A 488 22.28 21.90 2.49
C LYS A 488 23.60 21.20 2.79
N GLN A 489 24.47 21.83 3.58
CA GLN A 489 25.77 21.25 3.95
C GLN A 489 25.62 19.88 4.59
N ARG A 490 24.65 19.70 5.50
CA ARG A 490 24.40 18.42 6.17
C ARG A 490 23.97 17.32 5.20
N VAL A 491 23.09 17.65 4.25
CA VAL A 491 22.63 16.70 3.23
C VAL A 491 23.74 16.37 2.23
N ASP A 492 24.51 17.37 1.79
CA ASP A 492 25.65 17.18 0.88
C ASP A 492 26.71 16.28 1.54
N GLN A 493 27.03 16.52 2.81
CA GLN A 493 27.92 15.66 3.59
C GLN A 493 27.41 14.21 3.61
N HIS A 494 26.12 13.99 3.85
CA HIS A 494 25.57 12.63 3.87
C HIS A 494 25.82 11.87 2.55
N TYR A 495 25.55 12.51 1.41
CA TYR A 495 25.74 11.86 0.10
C TYR A 495 27.21 11.75 -0.31
N ALA A 496 28.08 12.66 0.13
CA ALA A 496 29.51 12.57 -0.12
C ALA A 496 30.18 11.33 0.53
N HIS A 497 29.61 10.81 1.62
CA HIS A 497 30.12 9.59 2.28
C HIS A 497 29.58 8.27 1.68
N GLN A 498 28.70 8.34 0.68
CA GLN A 498 28.10 7.17 0.01
C GLN A 498 28.70 6.86 -1.37
N ILE A 499 29.50 7.77 -1.91
CA ILE A 499 30.28 7.65 -3.16
C ILE A 499 31.70 7.25 -2.77
#